data_AF-A0A9P6P7H0-F1
#
_entry.id   AF-A0A9P6P7H0-F1
#
_cell.length_a   1.000
_cell.length_b   1.000
_cell.length_c   1.000
_cell.angle_alpha   90.00
_cell.angle_beta   90.00
_cell.angle_gamma   90.00
#
_symmetry.space_group_name_H-M   'P 1'
#
loop_
_entity.id
_entity.type
_entity.pdbx_description
1 polymer ?
#
loop_
_entity_poly.entity_id
_entity_poly.type
_entity_poly.pdbx_seq_one_letter_code
_entity_poly.pdbx_strand_id
1 'polypeptide(L)'
;MPTASHPLKNPDPRFLATETLVDKNAQYVSSRVDKSQKRILHRLEELSNDYAELSTSYTELSLHETGFVSTAIEKLRQAANTSNKEIRCMPDVKDQVGSLEAQFAEQVQEYAQYTQIAKQALQYRRMKHIQLEMISEALDNKKSQLRSLVRIEDEAMRLEAAMNQGEVPGSPTSPVHELGSDDDYDADFETRSIEDGFSTVETLPSKTRQEAAPEDVHYPSGASASAIRASHSQSKKWSSPRKLLSAMSFTLHGMIDADPEATRRNQIRKLRESIEELEKAMVATKEELEIISENIQEDLDLFQKRKESEFRTMLIAYAKIHIKYCEEVLQEWWGVNDQIKAHAQRISDNTGAFTVAPDLYKGKIGANAEEASHLMHQLDWKTAVGELEELTEQLRQAKYPNIGTIGFCVGGGLSLALASKLAETRHPLKAAITCYGTAPGDMFDIRNITKATPVQGHFGGQDKKAGFSDPAAADALEFQLFNNKGVDATIYRYPEQGHAFMNDDAWSIEQRKELGFVGKATDPKNDEKSVRDLAWSRIYEFFTQNLGDHHMEGIEEDV
;
A
#
# COMPACT_ATOMS: atom_id res chain seq x y z
N MET A 1 -5.69 29.91 27.60
CA MET A 1 -4.86 28.70 27.50
C MET A 1 -3.78 29.02 26.48
N PRO A 2 -2.51 28.73 26.75
CA PRO A 2 -1.48 28.81 25.71
C PRO A 2 -1.88 27.87 24.57
N THR A 3 -1.78 28.35 23.35
CA THR A 3 -1.97 27.54 22.15
C THR A 3 -0.63 26.92 21.75
N ALA A 4 -0.66 25.73 21.13
CA ALA A 4 0.55 25.08 20.62
C ALA A 4 1.35 25.93 19.61
N SER A 5 0.72 26.98 19.05
CA SER A 5 1.34 27.97 18.16
C SER A 5 2.28 28.97 18.86
N HIS A 6 2.30 29.04 20.20
CA HIS A 6 3.24 29.92 20.90
C HIS A 6 4.69 29.42 20.68
N PRO A 7 5.63 30.32 20.35
CA PRO A 7 7.04 29.93 20.22
C PRO A 7 7.61 29.58 21.60
N LEU A 8 8.38 28.49 21.66
CA LEU A 8 9.17 28.15 22.83
C LEU A 8 10.49 28.93 22.80
N LYS A 9 10.89 29.51 23.93
CA LYS A 9 12.18 30.20 24.06
C LYS A 9 13.33 29.18 24.14
N ASN A 10 13.12 28.06 24.84
CA ASN A 10 14.10 27.01 25.06
C ASN A 10 13.53 25.62 24.68
N PRO A 11 13.39 25.30 23.38
CA PRO A 11 12.80 24.04 22.95
C PRO A 11 13.67 22.83 23.32
N ASP A 12 13.02 21.71 23.70
CA ASP A 12 13.72 20.45 23.99
C ASP A 12 14.28 19.83 22.68
N PRO A 13 15.61 19.67 22.54
CA PRO A 13 16.23 19.15 21.33
C PRO A 13 15.74 17.76 20.94
N ARG A 14 15.38 16.91 21.92
CA ARG A 14 14.94 15.53 21.68
C ARG A 14 13.64 15.45 20.88
N PHE A 15 12.78 16.46 21.01
CA PHE A 15 11.43 16.45 20.43
C PHE A 15 11.28 17.33 19.19
N LEU A 16 12.18 18.28 18.92
CA LEU A 16 12.09 19.19 17.77
C LEU A 16 11.96 18.46 16.42
N ALA A 17 12.85 17.51 16.16
CA ALA A 17 12.83 16.72 14.93
C ALA A 17 11.61 15.79 14.88
N THR A 18 11.26 15.20 16.02
CA THR A 18 10.18 14.24 16.16
C THR A 18 8.80 14.88 16.00
N GLU A 19 8.57 16.06 16.58
CA GLU A 19 7.37 16.88 16.38
C GLU A 19 7.13 17.16 14.89
N THR A 20 8.17 17.63 14.20
CA THR A 20 8.10 17.93 12.76
C THR A 20 7.80 16.68 11.93
N LEU A 21 8.43 15.55 12.27
CA LEU A 21 8.27 14.29 11.55
C LEU A 21 6.86 13.70 11.75
N VAL A 22 6.36 13.67 12.99
CA VAL A 22 5.03 13.17 13.33
C VAL A 22 3.96 14.04 12.69
N ASP A 23 4.11 15.37 12.69
CA ASP A 23 3.17 16.28 12.02
C ASP A 23 3.07 16.01 10.52
N LYS A 24 4.21 15.88 9.84
CA LYS A 24 4.26 15.55 8.41
C LYS A 24 3.64 14.18 8.13
N ASN A 25 3.97 13.17 8.93
CA ASN A 25 3.47 11.80 8.75
C ASN A 25 1.97 11.72 8.96
N ALA A 26 1.43 12.31 10.03
CA ALA A 26 -0.01 12.34 10.29
C ALA A 26 -0.78 12.98 9.13
N GLN A 27 -0.26 14.08 8.59
CA GLN A 27 -0.88 14.75 7.44
C GLN A 27 -0.79 13.91 6.17
N TYR A 28 0.36 13.27 5.89
CA TYR A 28 0.58 12.47 4.69
C TYR A 28 -0.26 11.19 4.67
N VAL A 29 -0.22 10.40 5.74
CA VAL A 29 -0.92 9.11 5.83
C VAL A 29 -2.44 9.32 5.75
N SER A 30 -2.97 10.24 6.56
CA SER A 30 -4.42 10.50 6.61
C SER A 30 -4.94 11.14 5.32
N SER A 31 -4.22 12.11 4.75
CA SER A 31 -4.74 12.85 3.57
C SER A 31 -4.47 12.16 2.23
N ARG A 32 -3.40 11.39 2.11
CA ARG A 32 -2.99 10.83 0.81
C ARG A 32 -3.17 9.33 0.74
N VAL A 33 -2.73 8.57 1.74
CA VAL A 33 -2.74 7.11 1.70
C VAL A 33 -4.16 6.59 1.99
N ASP A 34 -4.70 6.90 3.18
CA ASP A 34 -6.03 6.45 3.61
C ASP A 34 -7.14 6.91 2.63
N LYS A 35 -7.15 8.20 2.27
CA LYS A 35 -8.14 8.72 1.30
C LYS A 35 -8.03 8.10 -0.09
N SER A 36 -6.82 7.84 -0.59
CA SER A 36 -6.69 7.23 -1.92
C SER A 36 -7.15 5.79 -1.90
N GLN A 37 -6.82 5.06 -0.85
CA GLN A 37 -7.25 3.67 -0.67
C GLN A 37 -8.78 3.56 -0.53
N LYS A 38 -9.41 4.38 0.32
CA LYS A 38 -10.87 4.43 0.45
C LYS A 38 -11.57 4.76 -0.87
N ARG A 39 -10.99 5.66 -1.66
CA ARG A 39 -11.50 5.96 -3.01
C ARG A 39 -11.39 4.75 -3.94
N ILE A 40 -10.29 4.02 -3.92
CA ILE A 40 -10.13 2.81 -4.75
C ILE A 40 -11.18 1.76 -4.36
N LEU A 41 -11.31 1.47 -3.06
CA LEU A 41 -12.32 0.52 -2.55
C LEU A 41 -13.74 0.93 -2.96
N HIS A 42 -14.09 2.20 -2.75
CA HIS A 42 -15.40 2.71 -3.12
C HIS A 42 -15.65 2.64 -4.64
N ARG A 43 -14.66 2.95 -5.48
CA ARG A 43 -14.79 2.84 -6.94
C ARG A 43 -14.97 1.40 -7.39
N LEU A 44 -14.30 0.45 -6.75
CA LEU A 44 -14.48 -0.98 -7.03
C LEU A 44 -15.89 -1.45 -6.62
N GLU A 45 -16.39 -0.97 -5.49
CA GLU A 45 -17.76 -1.24 -5.04
C GLU A 45 -18.81 -0.66 -5.99
N GLU A 46 -18.67 0.62 -6.38
CA GLU A 46 -19.54 1.28 -7.36
C GLU A 46 -19.55 0.50 -8.69
N LEU A 47 -18.36 0.20 -9.23
CA LEU A 47 -18.23 -0.52 -10.49
C LEU A 47 -18.85 -1.92 -10.40
N SER A 48 -18.68 -2.61 -9.27
CA SER A 48 -19.36 -3.88 -9.03
C SER A 48 -20.87 -3.70 -9.13
N ASN A 49 -21.44 -2.76 -8.39
CA ASN A 49 -22.88 -2.53 -8.37
C ASN A 49 -23.42 -2.20 -9.76
N ASP A 50 -22.71 -1.40 -10.55
CA ASP A 50 -23.06 -1.09 -11.94
C ASP A 50 -23.14 -2.35 -12.82
N TYR A 51 -22.17 -3.27 -12.71
CA TYR A 51 -22.22 -4.54 -13.46
C TYR A 51 -23.34 -5.48 -12.98
N ALA A 52 -23.72 -5.44 -11.70
CA ALA A 52 -24.87 -6.18 -11.20
C ALA A 52 -26.18 -5.62 -11.76
N GLU A 53 -26.34 -4.29 -11.79
CA GLU A 53 -27.51 -3.63 -12.36
C GLU A 53 -27.61 -3.86 -13.87
N LEU A 54 -26.49 -3.80 -14.58
CA LEU A 54 -26.42 -4.10 -16.01
C LEU A 54 -26.83 -5.54 -16.30
N SER A 55 -26.43 -6.50 -15.47
CA SER A 55 -26.86 -7.89 -15.56
C SER A 55 -28.37 -8.06 -15.35
N THR A 56 -28.95 -7.38 -14.36
CA THR A 56 -30.41 -7.37 -14.18
C THR A 56 -31.11 -6.79 -15.40
N SER A 57 -30.61 -5.66 -15.93
CA SER A 57 -31.15 -5.02 -17.13
C SER A 57 -31.10 -5.93 -18.37
N TYR A 58 -30.00 -6.66 -18.57
CA TYR A 58 -29.91 -7.64 -19.66
C TYR A 58 -30.82 -8.86 -19.45
N THR A 59 -31.09 -9.24 -18.20
CA THR A 59 -32.09 -10.28 -17.90
C THR A 59 -33.47 -9.86 -18.38
N GLU A 60 -33.90 -8.65 -18.01
CA GLU A 60 -35.20 -8.11 -18.41
C GLU A 60 -35.30 -7.95 -19.94
N LEU A 61 -34.26 -7.41 -20.57
CA LEU A 61 -34.23 -7.22 -22.01
C LEU A 61 -34.28 -8.55 -22.79
N SER A 62 -33.59 -9.58 -22.29
CA SER A 62 -33.59 -10.93 -22.90
C SER A 62 -34.98 -11.57 -22.93
N LEU A 63 -35.83 -11.28 -21.94
CA LEU A 63 -37.21 -11.78 -21.86
C LEU A 63 -38.16 -11.15 -22.89
N HIS A 64 -37.84 -9.97 -23.39
CA HIS A 64 -38.64 -9.25 -24.38
C HIS A 64 -38.20 -9.52 -25.83
N GLU A 65 -37.11 -10.24 -26.03
CA GLU A 65 -36.53 -10.54 -27.34
C GLU A 65 -36.67 -12.02 -27.69
N THR A 66 -36.48 -12.38 -28.97
CA THR A 66 -36.56 -13.79 -29.42
C THR A 66 -35.42 -14.18 -30.35
N GLY A 67 -35.17 -15.50 -30.43
CA GLY A 67 -34.17 -16.07 -31.33
C GLY A 67 -32.74 -15.66 -31.01
N PHE A 68 -31.98 -15.28 -32.04
CA PHE A 68 -30.56 -14.97 -31.93
C PHE A 68 -30.27 -13.75 -31.03
N VAL A 69 -31.15 -12.75 -31.03
CA VAL A 69 -30.97 -11.50 -30.28
C VAL A 69 -31.07 -11.74 -28.78
N SER A 70 -32.11 -12.46 -28.32
CA SER A 70 -32.24 -12.89 -26.92
C SER A 70 -31.01 -13.71 -26.46
N THR A 71 -30.52 -14.61 -27.32
CA THR A 71 -29.31 -15.41 -27.02
C THR A 71 -28.05 -14.55 -26.88
N ALA A 72 -27.90 -13.50 -27.69
CA ALA A 72 -26.77 -12.58 -27.61
C ALA A 72 -26.83 -11.71 -26.34
N ILE A 73 -28.02 -11.23 -25.97
CA ILE A 73 -28.24 -10.45 -24.74
C ILE A 73 -27.95 -11.30 -23.50
N GLU A 74 -28.34 -12.57 -23.51
CA GLU A 74 -28.05 -13.52 -22.43
C GLU A 74 -26.55 -13.77 -22.24
N LYS A 75 -25.76 -13.75 -23.33
CA LYS A 75 -24.29 -13.81 -23.26
C LYS A 75 -23.69 -12.51 -22.68
N LEU A 76 -24.21 -11.34 -23.07
CA LEU A 76 -23.80 -10.06 -22.48
C LEU A 76 -24.11 -10.00 -20.98
N ARG A 77 -25.27 -10.55 -20.57
CA ARG A 77 -25.63 -10.74 -19.16
C ARG A 77 -24.60 -11.58 -18.41
N GLN A 78 -24.18 -12.71 -18.99
CA GLN A 78 -23.18 -13.58 -18.39
C GLN A 78 -21.83 -12.88 -18.26
N ALA A 79 -21.38 -12.15 -19.29
CA ALA A 79 -20.15 -11.34 -19.23
C ALA A 79 -20.21 -10.23 -18.16
N ALA A 80 -21.36 -9.58 -18.00
CA ALA A 80 -21.57 -8.59 -16.94
C ALA A 80 -21.53 -9.24 -15.54
N ASN A 81 -22.11 -10.44 -15.37
CA ASN A 81 -22.01 -11.19 -14.11
C ASN A 81 -20.58 -11.64 -13.80
N THR A 82 -19.82 -12.09 -14.81
CA THR A 82 -18.42 -12.45 -14.63
C THR A 82 -17.61 -11.22 -14.22
N SER A 83 -17.77 -10.10 -14.93
CA SER A 83 -17.12 -8.83 -14.57
C SER A 83 -17.48 -8.40 -13.15
N ASN A 84 -18.75 -8.50 -12.75
CA ASN A 84 -19.19 -8.23 -11.38
C ASN A 84 -18.50 -9.14 -10.34
N LYS A 85 -18.40 -10.44 -10.62
CA LYS A 85 -17.74 -11.44 -9.75
C LYS A 85 -16.24 -11.22 -9.63
N GLU A 86 -15.59 -10.85 -10.73
CA GLU A 86 -14.16 -10.51 -10.77
C GLU A 86 -13.87 -9.23 -9.96
N ILE A 87 -14.72 -8.20 -10.10
CA ILE A 87 -14.60 -6.96 -9.32
C ILE A 87 -14.89 -7.21 -7.82
N ARG A 88 -15.77 -8.18 -7.50
CA ARG A 88 -16.06 -8.60 -6.12
C ARG A 88 -15.06 -9.59 -5.51
N CYS A 89 -14.09 -10.10 -6.27
CA CYS A 89 -13.19 -11.19 -5.88
C CYS A 89 -13.94 -12.41 -5.29
N MET A 90 -14.51 -13.20 -6.19
CA MET A 90 -15.04 -14.58 -6.10
C MET A 90 -15.94 -15.03 -4.92
N PRO A 91 -16.98 -15.86 -5.20
CA PRO A 91 -18.06 -16.17 -4.26
C PRO A 91 -17.78 -17.37 -3.33
N ASP A 92 -16.64 -18.06 -3.45
CA ASP A 92 -16.28 -19.12 -2.50
C ASP A 92 -15.29 -18.62 -1.44
N VAL A 93 -15.89 -18.43 -0.25
CA VAL A 93 -15.31 -18.09 1.04
C VAL A 93 -14.88 -16.62 1.23
N LYS A 94 -15.84 -15.70 1.26
CA LYS A 94 -15.94 -14.60 2.26
C LYS A 94 -14.77 -13.59 2.45
N ASP A 95 -13.60 -13.65 1.80
CA ASP A 95 -12.40 -13.08 2.43
C ASP A 95 -11.29 -12.52 1.49
N GLN A 96 -11.61 -11.64 0.53
CA GLN A 96 -10.54 -10.87 -0.16
C GLN A 96 -10.70 -9.36 -0.34
N VAL A 97 -11.88 -8.81 -0.65
CA VAL A 97 -12.11 -7.37 -0.41
C VAL A 97 -12.10 -7.11 1.10
N GLY A 98 -12.70 -8.02 1.88
CA GLY A 98 -12.58 -8.05 3.34
C GLY A 98 -11.15 -8.29 3.83
N SER A 99 -10.29 -8.97 3.07
CA SER A 99 -8.87 -9.13 3.41
C SER A 99 -8.04 -7.90 3.02
N LEU A 100 -8.33 -7.24 1.91
CA LEU A 100 -7.72 -5.95 1.58
C LEU A 100 -8.16 -4.88 2.58
N GLU A 101 -9.41 -4.93 3.03
CA GLU A 101 -9.89 -4.10 4.13
C GLU A 101 -9.21 -4.48 5.46
N ALA A 102 -9.27 -5.72 5.92
CA ALA A 102 -8.75 -6.13 7.24
C ALA A 102 -7.22 -6.22 7.32
N GLN A 103 -6.55 -6.74 6.29
CA GLN A 103 -5.09 -6.97 6.30
C GLN A 103 -4.29 -5.76 5.79
N PHE A 104 -4.94 -4.79 5.14
CA PHE A 104 -4.27 -3.61 4.59
C PHE A 104 -4.96 -2.29 5.00
N ALA A 105 -6.26 -2.09 4.75
CA ALA A 105 -6.94 -0.82 5.06
C ALA A 105 -7.04 -0.52 6.55
N GLU A 106 -7.38 -1.51 7.38
CA GLU A 106 -7.44 -1.37 8.83
C GLU A 106 -6.07 -1.04 9.40
N GLN A 107 -5.00 -1.69 8.90
CA GLN A 107 -3.63 -1.38 9.34
C GLN A 107 -3.18 0.03 8.95
N VAL A 108 -3.52 0.48 7.73
CA VAL A 108 -3.28 1.88 7.31
C VAL A 108 -4.08 2.85 8.18
N GLN A 109 -5.32 2.51 8.52
CA GLN A 109 -6.20 3.31 9.37
C GLN A 109 -5.69 3.37 10.81
N GLU A 110 -5.27 2.26 11.41
CA GLU A 110 -4.66 2.20 12.73
C GLU A 110 -3.36 3.03 12.77
N TYR A 111 -2.53 2.94 11.72
CA TYR A 111 -1.33 3.76 11.59
C TYR A 111 -1.66 5.26 11.50
N ALA A 112 -2.71 5.63 10.75
CA ALA A 112 -3.19 7.00 10.64
C ALA A 112 -3.72 7.53 11.99
N GLN A 113 -4.47 6.70 12.74
CA GLN A 113 -4.99 7.05 14.05
C GLN A 113 -3.85 7.21 15.07
N TYR A 114 -2.89 6.28 15.10
CA TYR A 114 -1.74 6.37 15.98
C TYR A 114 -0.94 7.65 15.73
N THR A 115 -0.63 7.97 14.47
CA THR A 115 0.12 9.20 14.13
C THR A 115 -0.64 10.47 14.55
N GLN A 116 -1.97 10.46 14.48
CA GLN A 116 -2.81 11.55 14.97
C GLN A 116 -2.83 11.65 16.51
N ILE A 117 -2.86 10.52 17.23
CA ILE A 117 -2.78 10.48 18.70
C ILE A 117 -1.39 10.97 19.16
N ALA A 118 -0.31 10.50 18.53
CA ALA A 118 1.06 10.94 18.80
C ALA A 118 1.22 12.45 18.58
N LYS A 119 0.64 12.98 17.50
CA LYS A 119 0.57 14.42 17.25
C LYS A 119 -0.12 15.18 18.38
N GLN A 120 -1.30 14.71 18.84
CA GLN A 120 -2.03 15.34 19.94
C GLN A 120 -1.24 15.29 21.26
N ALA A 121 -0.60 14.17 21.56
CA ALA A 121 0.23 14.00 22.75
C ALA A 121 1.45 14.96 22.74
N LEU A 122 2.13 15.08 21.59
CA LEU A 122 3.23 16.03 21.40
C LEU A 122 2.76 17.48 21.51
N GLN A 123 1.59 17.82 20.96
CA GLN A 123 0.99 19.15 21.15
C GLN A 123 0.67 19.44 22.61
N TYR A 124 0.15 18.45 23.35
CA TYR A 124 -0.12 18.59 24.78
C TYR A 124 1.17 18.79 25.59
N ARG A 125 2.21 18.00 25.30
CA ARG A 125 3.55 18.18 25.87
C ARG A 125 4.07 19.58 25.60
N ARG A 126 3.97 20.04 24.36
CA ARG A 126 4.38 21.40 23.95
C ARG A 126 3.62 22.47 24.72
N MET A 127 2.30 22.32 24.91
CA MET A 127 1.50 23.22 25.73
C MET A 127 1.97 23.23 27.20
N LYS A 128 2.34 22.09 27.77
CA LYS A 128 2.91 21.99 29.13
C LYS A 128 4.27 22.66 29.24
N HIS A 129 5.11 22.53 28.21
CA HIS A 129 6.38 23.22 28.14
C HIS A 129 6.20 24.75 28.07
N ILE A 130 5.28 25.24 27.24
CA ILE A 130 4.93 26.67 27.18
C ILE A 130 4.42 27.15 28.55
N GLN A 131 3.59 26.35 29.24
CA GLN A 131 3.12 26.70 30.60
C GLN A 131 4.29 26.85 31.58
N LEU A 132 5.27 25.95 31.53
CA LEU A 132 6.46 26.02 32.38
C LEU A 132 7.27 27.29 32.12
N GLU A 133 7.51 27.65 30.84
CA GLU A 133 8.21 28.88 30.48
C GLU A 133 7.45 30.13 30.95
N MET A 134 6.12 30.17 30.78
CA MET A 134 5.28 31.29 31.23
C MET A 134 5.29 31.44 32.76
N ILE A 135 5.24 30.33 33.51
CA ILE A 135 5.33 30.36 34.98
C ILE A 135 6.71 30.86 35.41
N SER A 136 7.78 30.39 34.77
CA SER A 136 9.16 30.84 35.05
C SER A 136 9.30 32.35 34.83
N GLU A 137 8.81 32.86 33.70
CA GLU A 137 8.87 34.29 33.38
C GLU A 137 8.03 35.14 34.36
N ALA A 138 6.83 34.67 34.71
CA ALA A 138 6.01 35.33 35.73
C ALA A 138 6.70 35.34 37.11
N LEU A 139 7.33 34.23 37.48
CA LEU A 139 8.07 34.10 38.73
C LEU A 139 9.26 35.06 38.78
N ASP A 140 10.05 35.13 37.71
CA ASP A 140 11.20 36.04 37.60
C ASP A 140 10.77 37.51 37.69
N ASN A 141 9.69 37.87 37.01
CA ASN A 141 9.11 39.22 37.08
C ASN A 141 8.65 39.56 38.51
N LYS A 142 7.96 38.64 39.20
CA LYS A 142 7.49 38.84 40.57
C LYS A 142 8.65 38.92 41.57
N LYS A 143 9.68 38.07 41.42
CA LYS A 143 10.90 38.16 42.22
C LYS A 143 11.63 39.48 42.00
N SER A 144 11.66 40.00 40.77
CA SER A 144 12.24 41.31 40.46
C SER A 144 11.46 42.45 41.13
N GLN A 145 10.13 42.44 41.04
CA GLN A 145 9.25 43.39 41.74
C GLN A 145 9.47 43.36 43.26
N LEU A 146 9.53 42.17 43.86
CA LEU A 146 9.79 42.00 45.28
C LEU A 146 11.17 42.56 45.68
N ARG A 147 12.23 42.27 44.92
CA ARG A 147 13.57 42.83 45.18
C ARG A 147 13.57 44.35 45.16
N SER A 148 12.87 44.95 44.19
CA SER A 148 12.74 46.42 44.10
C SER A 148 12.00 47.00 45.30
N LEU A 149 10.87 46.41 45.71
CA LEU A 149 10.08 46.91 46.83
C LEU A 149 10.77 46.72 48.19
N VAL A 150 11.44 45.59 48.39
CA VAL A 150 12.25 45.35 49.62
C VAL A 150 13.41 46.33 49.70
N ARG A 151 14.09 46.61 48.58
CA ARG A 151 15.14 47.64 48.55
C ARG A 151 14.62 49.02 48.94
N ILE A 152 13.45 49.41 48.40
CA ILE A 152 12.80 50.68 48.75
C ILE A 152 12.40 50.71 50.24
N GLU A 153 11.93 49.59 50.80
CA GLU A 153 11.62 49.48 52.23
C GLU A 153 12.88 49.61 53.10
N ASP A 154 13.97 48.92 52.76
CA ASP A 154 15.25 49.02 53.46
C ASP A 154 15.82 50.45 53.42
N GLU A 155 15.71 51.13 52.28
CA GLU A 155 16.13 52.53 52.12
C GLU A 155 15.25 53.47 52.97
N ALA A 156 13.93 53.26 53.02
CA ALA A 156 13.02 54.02 53.87
C ALA A 156 13.30 53.81 55.37
N MET A 157 13.51 52.57 55.81
CA MET A 157 13.85 52.25 57.21
C MET A 157 15.19 52.88 57.62
N ARG A 158 16.17 52.92 56.72
CA ARG A 158 17.45 53.62 56.97
C ARG A 158 17.25 55.13 57.15
N LEU A 159 16.39 55.74 56.34
CA LEU A 159 16.06 57.16 56.44
C LEU A 159 15.31 57.48 57.74
N GLU A 160 14.33 56.66 58.14
CA GLU A 160 13.63 56.82 59.41
C GLU A 160 14.55 56.64 60.63
N ALA A 161 15.45 55.65 60.59
CA ALA A 161 16.43 55.44 61.65
C ALA A 161 17.40 56.64 61.78
N ALA A 162 17.75 57.30 60.66
CA ALA A 162 18.56 58.51 60.66
C ALA A 162 17.77 59.74 61.18
N MET A 163 16.48 59.84 60.87
CA MET A 163 15.59 60.90 61.36
C MET A 163 15.29 60.77 62.87
N ASN A 164 15.06 59.55 63.37
CA ASN A 164 14.84 59.29 64.80
C ASN A 164 16.11 59.44 65.66
N GLN A 165 17.29 59.43 65.05
CA GLN A 165 18.55 59.79 65.73
C GLN A 165 18.84 61.30 65.69
N GLY A 166 17.96 62.10 65.07
CA GLY A 166 18.11 63.54 64.87
C GLY A 166 17.01 64.38 65.52
N GLU A 167 16.83 64.28 66.85
CA GLU A 167 16.08 65.28 67.64
C GLU A 167 16.91 65.74 68.85
N VAL A 168 17.51 66.95 68.79
CA VAL A 168 17.28 68.13 69.69
C VAL A 168 17.86 69.43 69.01
N PRO A 169 17.57 70.69 69.44
CA PRO A 169 16.83 71.67 68.64
C PRO A 169 17.63 72.95 68.27
N GLY A 170 17.23 73.62 67.19
CA GLY A 170 17.63 75.01 66.95
C GLY A 170 17.58 75.44 65.48
N SER A 171 16.48 76.07 65.07
CA SER A 171 16.46 76.95 63.89
C SER A 171 17.26 78.24 64.20
N PRO A 172 17.82 78.99 63.22
CA PRO A 172 17.01 79.59 62.17
C PRO A 172 17.62 79.74 60.76
N THR A 173 16.70 79.92 59.80
CA THR A 173 16.76 80.77 58.59
C THR A 173 17.62 80.36 57.37
N SER A 174 16.91 80.30 56.24
CA SER A 174 17.36 80.24 54.84
C SER A 174 18.30 81.40 54.44
N PRO A 175 18.99 81.36 53.26
CA PRO A 175 18.29 81.69 52.02
C PRO A 175 18.70 80.88 50.76
N VAL A 176 17.75 80.91 49.82
CA VAL A 176 17.80 80.67 48.37
C VAL A 176 19.20 80.77 47.73
N HIS A 177 19.54 79.78 46.89
CA HIS A 177 20.34 80.03 45.70
C HIS A 177 19.93 79.10 44.54
N GLU A 178 19.70 79.75 43.40
CA GLU A 178 19.32 79.22 42.11
C GLU A 178 20.58 79.00 41.24
N LEU A 179 20.47 78.04 40.31
CA LEU A 179 21.24 77.81 39.07
C LEU A 179 22.59 77.05 39.13
N GLY A 180 22.67 76.00 38.29
CA GLY A 180 23.91 75.37 37.84
C GLY A 180 23.69 73.97 37.26
N SER A 181 23.86 73.82 35.95
CA SER A 181 23.51 72.69 35.09
C SER A 181 24.53 71.52 35.09
N ASP A 182 24.07 70.42 34.48
CA ASP A 182 24.82 69.36 33.76
C ASP A 182 25.39 68.18 34.59
N ASP A 183 24.72 67.01 34.56
CA ASP A 183 24.98 65.94 33.57
C ASP A 183 24.16 64.65 33.83
N ASP A 184 23.50 64.19 32.76
CA ASP A 184 23.07 62.84 32.36
C ASP A 184 22.77 61.72 33.38
N TYR A 185 21.51 61.29 33.43
CA TYR A 185 21.11 59.87 33.29
C TYR A 185 19.62 59.80 32.86
N ASP A 186 19.38 59.49 31.59
CA ASP A 186 18.06 59.20 31.02
C ASP A 186 17.39 58.00 31.69
N ALA A 187 16.20 58.22 32.24
CA ALA A 187 15.23 57.16 32.55
C ALA A 187 13.81 57.67 32.30
N ASP A 188 13.47 57.81 31.01
CA ASP A 188 12.10 58.04 30.57
C ASP A 188 11.24 56.82 30.93
N PHE A 189 10.41 57.00 31.96
CA PHE A 189 9.30 56.13 32.29
C PHE A 189 8.11 56.49 31.39
N GLU A 190 8.09 55.97 30.17
CA GLU A 190 6.89 56.00 29.33
C GLU A 190 5.96 54.85 29.71
N THR A 191 4.88 55.18 30.42
CA THR A 191 3.64 54.40 30.41
C THR A 191 3.06 54.41 29.00
N ARG A 192 3.42 53.41 28.19
CA ARG A 192 2.71 53.10 26.96
C ARG A 192 1.96 51.78 27.10
N SER A 193 0.64 51.94 27.09
CA SER A 193 -0.32 50.91 26.74
C SER A 193 0.12 50.26 25.42
N ILE A 194 0.37 48.95 25.43
CA ILE A 194 0.47 48.15 24.21
C ILE A 194 -0.88 47.45 24.05
N GLU A 195 -1.83 48.21 23.52
CA GLU A 195 -2.84 47.63 22.63
C GLU A 195 -2.17 47.47 21.28
N ASP A 196 -2.09 46.23 20.76
CA ASP A 196 -2.27 46.05 19.32
C ASP A 196 -2.56 44.60 18.91
N GLY A 197 -3.52 44.48 18.00
CA GLY A 197 -3.57 43.43 16.99
C GLY A 197 -4.32 42.15 17.32
N PHE A 198 -5.64 42.13 17.11
CA PHE A 198 -6.28 41.15 16.21
C PHE A 198 -7.75 41.54 15.93
N SER A 199 -7.99 42.03 14.72
CA SER A 199 -9.31 42.34 14.17
C SER A 199 -9.94 41.14 13.46
N THR A 200 -11.28 41.07 13.58
CA THR A 200 -12.27 40.55 12.62
C THR A 200 -12.21 39.08 12.17
N VAL A 201 -13.16 38.27 12.67
CA VAL A 201 -13.88 37.27 11.86
C VAL A 201 -15.37 37.32 12.22
N GLU A 202 -16.18 37.27 11.17
CA GLU A 202 -17.62 37.51 11.06
C GLU A 202 -18.51 36.66 11.98
N THR A 203 -19.61 37.28 12.41
CA THR A 203 -20.75 36.64 13.08
C THR A 203 -21.68 35.98 12.06
N LEU A 204 -21.91 34.67 12.21
CA LEU A 204 -23.05 33.94 11.64
C LEU A 204 -23.73 33.08 12.72
N PRO A 205 -25.05 32.85 12.63
CA PRO A 205 -25.90 32.65 13.80
C PRO A 205 -25.84 31.23 14.36
N SER A 206 -25.97 31.16 15.69
CA SER A 206 -26.19 29.95 16.48
C SER A 206 -27.43 29.20 16.02
N LYS A 207 -27.25 28.00 15.45
CA LYS A 207 -28.28 26.95 15.43
C LYS A 207 -27.90 25.87 16.42
N THR A 208 -28.83 25.66 17.35
CA THR A 208 -28.93 24.57 18.32
C THR A 208 -28.66 23.23 17.65
N ARG A 209 -27.64 22.49 18.10
CA ARG A 209 -27.49 21.05 17.79
C ARG A 209 -27.46 20.30 19.11
N GLN A 210 -28.43 19.39 19.24
CA GLN A 210 -28.57 18.43 20.33
C GLN A 210 -27.27 17.64 20.52
N GLU A 211 -26.92 17.44 21.78
CA GLU A 211 -25.85 16.53 22.21
C GLU A 211 -26.13 15.12 21.65
N ALA A 212 -25.25 14.67 20.75
CA ALA A 212 -25.15 13.26 20.40
C ALA A 212 -24.24 12.57 21.44
N ALA A 213 -24.65 11.40 21.90
CA ALA A 213 -23.86 10.53 22.77
C ALA A 213 -22.47 10.25 22.15
N PRO A 214 -21.42 10.06 22.96
CA PRO A 214 -20.08 9.82 22.43
C PRO A 214 -20.08 8.50 21.65
N GLU A 215 -19.73 8.56 20.36
CA GLU A 215 -19.43 7.36 19.57
C GLU A 215 -18.24 6.63 20.19
N ASP A 216 -18.36 5.31 20.33
CA ASP A 216 -17.29 4.43 20.81
C ASP A 216 -16.12 4.45 19.82
N VAL A 217 -15.15 5.35 20.04
CA VAL A 217 -13.89 5.37 19.28
C VAL A 217 -13.06 4.17 19.71
N HIS A 218 -12.95 3.16 18.84
CA HIS A 218 -12.09 2.01 19.07
C HIS A 218 -10.62 2.44 18.96
N TYR A 219 -9.89 2.43 20.08
CA TYR A 219 -8.49 2.82 20.14
C TYR A 219 -7.58 1.67 19.66
N PRO A 220 -6.51 1.94 18.90
CA PRO A 220 -5.58 0.91 18.45
C PRO A 220 -4.94 0.19 19.63
N SER A 221 -4.80 -1.14 19.54
CA SER A 221 -4.21 -1.98 20.60
C SER A 221 -2.76 -1.62 20.97
N GLY A 222 -2.07 -0.87 20.10
CA GLY A 222 -0.71 -0.37 20.29
C GLY A 222 -0.57 1.02 20.93
N ALA A 223 -1.66 1.77 21.14
CA ALA A 223 -1.60 3.05 21.82
C ALA A 223 -1.56 2.84 23.33
N SER A 224 -0.55 3.38 24.02
CA SER A 224 -0.45 3.24 25.47
C SER A 224 -1.63 3.94 26.18
N ALA A 225 -1.98 3.44 27.36
CA ALA A 225 -2.96 4.10 28.24
C ALA A 225 -2.57 5.54 28.60
N SER A 226 -1.31 5.93 28.39
CA SER A 226 -0.77 7.26 28.65
C SER A 226 -1.06 8.23 27.49
N ALA A 227 -0.82 7.81 26.24
CA ALA A 227 -1.21 8.58 25.04
C ALA A 227 -2.74 8.73 24.93
N ILE A 228 -3.48 7.66 25.27
CA ILE A 228 -4.95 7.66 25.32
C ILE A 228 -5.45 8.61 26.41
N ARG A 229 -4.89 8.56 27.64
CA ARG A 229 -5.24 9.51 28.72
C ARG A 229 -4.89 10.96 28.37
N ALA A 230 -3.75 11.20 27.74
CA ALA A 230 -3.36 12.54 27.30
C ALA A 230 -4.34 13.09 26.25
N SER A 231 -4.78 12.27 25.29
CA SER A 231 -5.80 12.64 24.29
C SER A 231 -7.18 12.91 24.92
N HIS A 232 -7.66 12.05 25.83
CA HIS A 232 -8.94 12.23 26.51
C HIS A 232 -8.95 13.40 27.51
N SER A 233 -7.78 13.74 28.08
CA SER A 233 -7.67 14.83 29.05
C SER A 233 -7.95 16.21 28.46
N GLN A 234 -8.06 16.34 27.13
CA GLN A 234 -8.60 17.54 26.48
C GLN A 234 -10.07 17.82 26.85
N SER A 235 -10.84 16.82 27.34
CA SER A 235 -12.28 16.96 27.61
C SER A 235 -12.65 17.41 29.02
N LYS A 236 -11.71 17.42 29.98
CA LYS A 236 -12.00 18.01 31.30
C LYS A 236 -11.87 19.52 31.17
N LYS A 237 -13.02 20.21 31.12
CA LYS A 237 -13.14 21.67 31.31
C LYS A 237 -12.49 22.04 32.64
N TRP A 238 -11.20 22.32 32.62
CA TRP A 238 -10.55 23.05 33.68
C TRP A 238 -10.98 24.51 33.55
N SER A 239 -11.48 25.04 34.67
CA SER A 239 -11.75 26.46 34.87
C SER A 239 -10.48 27.25 34.62
N SER A 240 -10.43 27.88 33.45
CA SER A 240 -9.35 28.72 32.93
C SER A 240 -8.37 29.31 33.95
N PRO A 241 -7.04 29.27 33.67
CA PRO A 241 -6.04 30.13 34.31
C PRO A 241 -6.38 31.63 34.23
N ARG A 242 -7.38 32.03 33.44
CA ARG A 242 -7.95 33.39 33.49
C ARG A 242 -8.47 33.75 34.89
N LYS A 243 -8.87 32.82 35.75
CA LYS A 243 -9.24 33.17 37.14
C LYS A 243 -8.05 33.60 38.00
N LEU A 244 -6.83 33.17 37.67
CA LEU A 244 -5.60 33.62 38.33
C LEU A 244 -4.97 34.85 37.65
N LEU A 245 -5.25 35.05 36.35
CA LEU A 245 -4.69 36.15 35.55
C LEU A 245 -5.66 37.31 35.27
N SER A 246 -6.94 37.26 35.66
CA SER A 246 -7.92 38.35 35.45
C SER A 246 -8.36 39.06 36.74
N ALA A 247 -7.74 38.79 37.87
CA ALA A 247 -8.03 39.48 39.11
C ALA A 247 -7.01 40.58 39.38
N MET A 248 -6.85 41.57 38.49
CA MET A 248 -6.38 42.94 38.79
C MET A 248 -6.56 43.86 37.56
N SER A 249 -7.73 44.45 37.41
CA SER A 249 -7.88 45.76 36.76
C SER A 249 -8.98 46.53 37.45
N PHE A 250 -8.64 47.17 38.56
CA PHE A 250 -9.40 48.31 39.04
C PHE A 250 -8.43 49.28 39.70
N THR A 251 -8.17 50.38 39.02
CA THR A 251 -7.46 51.54 39.55
C THR A 251 -8.48 52.64 39.84
N LEU A 252 -8.38 53.18 41.07
CA LEU A 252 -8.64 54.58 41.46
C LEU A 252 -10.07 55.14 41.41
N HIS A 253 -10.69 55.28 42.61
CA HIS A 253 -10.75 56.58 43.31
C HIS A 253 -11.31 56.44 44.73
N GLY A 254 -10.67 57.12 45.70
CA GLY A 254 -11.33 57.61 46.92
C GLY A 254 -10.78 57.10 48.25
N MET A 255 -10.34 58.06 49.08
CA MET A 255 -10.10 58.00 50.54
C MET A 255 -8.68 57.54 50.93
N ILE A 256 -7.70 58.45 50.96
CA ILE A 256 -7.31 59.30 52.11
C ILE A 256 -6.91 58.46 53.33
N ASP A 257 -5.60 58.49 53.59
CA ASP A 257 -4.94 58.17 54.85
C ASP A 257 -4.98 56.70 55.32
N ALA A 258 -4.38 55.83 54.51
CA ALA A 258 -3.85 54.56 55.00
C ALA A 258 -2.33 54.63 54.87
N ASP A 259 -1.63 54.51 56.00
CA ASP A 259 -0.17 54.45 56.13
C ASP A 259 0.52 53.90 54.86
N PRO A 260 1.30 54.72 54.12
CA PRO A 260 2.05 54.30 52.94
C PRO A 260 2.95 53.09 53.21
N GLU A 261 3.46 52.96 54.44
CA GLU A 261 4.24 51.79 54.86
C GLU A 261 3.38 50.54 54.96
N ALA A 262 2.21 50.62 55.61
CA ALA A 262 1.28 49.52 55.70
C ALA A 262 0.83 49.01 54.32
N THR A 263 0.64 49.93 53.36
CA THR A 263 0.33 49.58 51.97
C THR A 263 1.48 48.83 51.30
N ARG A 264 2.73 49.31 51.46
CA ARG A 264 3.94 48.67 50.91
C ARG A 264 4.18 47.29 51.54
N ARG A 265 4.07 47.17 52.86
CA ARG A 265 4.18 45.89 53.60
C ARG A 265 3.12 44.89 53.15
N ASN A 266 1.89 45.34 52.93
CA ASN A 266 0.83 44.48 52.40
C ASN A 266 1.10 44.03 50.96
N GLN A 267 1.66 44.89 50.11
CA GLN A 267 2.09 44.52 48.74
C GLN A 267 3.24 43.50 48.77
N ILE A 268 4.23 43.70 49.64
CA ILE A 268 5.36 42.76 49.83
C ILE A 268 4.86 41.40 50.29
N ARG A 269 3.94 41.35 51.27
CA ARG A 269 3.31 40.10 51.73
C ARG A 269 2.59 39.38 50.60
N LYS A 270 1.72 40.09 49.86
CA LYS A 270 0.98 39.52 48.71
C LYS A 270 1.92 39.01 47.60
N LEU A 271 3.02 39.72 47.35
CA LEU A 271 4.02 39.27 46.37
C LEU A 271 4.76 38.02 46.84
N ARG A 272 5.13 37.93 48.13
CA ARG A 272 5.74 36.71 48.70
C ARG A 272 4.81 35.51 48.60
N GLU A 273 3.53 35.68 48.97
CA GLU A 273 2.50 34.64 48.84
C GLU A 273 2.35 34.19 47.37
N SER A 274 2.25 35.15 46.43
CA SER A 274 2.16 34.84 45.00
C SER A 274 3.41 34.15 44.44
N ILE A 275 4.62 34.50 44.92
CA ILE A 275 5.87 33.83 44.55
C ILE A 275 5.86 32.38 45.03
N GLU A 276 5.44 32.14 46.28
CA GLU A 276 5.36 30.78 46.83
C GLU A 276 4.37 29.90 46.04
N GLU A 277 3.22 30.45 45.66
CA GLU A 277 2.25 29.76 44.80
C GLU A 277 2.82 29.44 43.41
N LEU A 278 3.51 30.39 42.78
CA LEU A 278 4.14 30.20 41.47
C LEU A 278 5.30 29.19 41.54
N GLU A 279 6.08 29.17 42.62
CA GLU A 279 7.14 28.17 42.84
C GLU A 279 6.57 26.76 42.95
N LYS A 280 5.49 26.57 43.71
CA LYS A 280 4.78 25.28 43.79
C LYS A 280 4.23 24.86 42.43
N ALA A 281 3.60 25.79 41.70
CA ALA A 281 3.07 25.53 40.36
C ALA A 281 4.18 25.17 39.36
N MET A 282 5.36 25.82 39.47
CA MET A 282 6.52 25.54 38.62
C MET A 282 7.05 24.12 38.85
N VAL A 283 7.22 23.71 40.11
CA VAL A 283 7.69 22.36 40.46
C VAL A 283 6.70 21.31 39.95
N ALA A 284 5.40 21.48 40.22
CA ALA A 284 4.38 20.56 39.75
C ALA A 284 4.31 20.46 38.22
N THR A 285 4.37 21.60 37.52
CA THR A 285 4.33 21.62 36.04
C THR A 285 5.59 20.99 35.43
N LYS A 286 6.75 21.17 36.08
CA LYS A 286 8.01 20.56 35.64
C LYS A 286 7.96 19.03 35.79
N GLU A 287 7.51 18.53 36.94
CA GLU A 287 7.37 17.10 37.19
C GLU A 287 6.37 16.45 36.22
N GLU A 288 5.22 17.10 35.98
CA GLU A 288 4.27 16.65 34.95
C GLU A 288 4.90 16.61 33.55
N LEU A 289 5.67 17.64 33.17
CA LEU A 289 6.33 17.70 31.86
C LEU A 289 7.38 16.59 31.70
N GLU A 290 8.15 16.29 32.76
CA GLU A 290 9.13 15.19 32.75
C GLU A 290 8.42 13.85 32.54
N ILE A 291 7.40 13.55 33.34
CA ILE A 291 6.61 12.32 33.22
C ILE A 291 5.97 12.20 31.82
N ILE A 292 5.37 13.27 31.31
CA ILE A 292 4.76 13.27 29.97
C ILE A 292 5.83 13.04 28.90
N SER A 293 7.01 13.65 29.04
CA SER A 293 8.10 13.52 28.07
C SER A 293 8.63 12.08 28.02
N GLU A 294 8.84 11.45 29.17
CA GLU A 294 9.31 10.06 29.25
C GLU A 294 8.31 9.08 28.63
N ASN A 295 7.03 9.20 29.00
CA ASN A 295 5.98 8.34 28.44
C ASN A 295 5.85 8.50 26.92
N ILE A 296 5.87 9.74 26.41
CA ILE A 296 5.77 9.98 24.96
C ILE A 296 7.00 9.41 24.24
N GLN A 297 8.20 9.55 24.81
CA GLN A 297 9.41 9.02 24.21
C GLN A 297 9.37 7.49 24.11
N GLU A 298 8.96 6.81 25.20
CA GLU A 298 8.81 5.36 25.22
C GLU A 298 7.79 4.87 24.17
N ASP A 299 6.65 5.55 24.07
CA ASP A 299 5.62 5.22 23.08
C ASP A 299 6.11 5.37 21.64
N LEU A 300 6.84 6.45 21.35
CA LEU A 300 7.40 6.72 20.03
C LEU A 300 8.48 5.70 19.64
N ASP A 301 9.30 5.28 20.59
CA ASP A 301 10.34 4.28 20.37
C ASP A 301 9.74 2.89 20.12
N LEU A 302 8.71 2.51 20.89
CA LEU A 302 7.96 1.27 20.67
C LEU A 302 7.29 1.25 19.30
N PHE A 303 6.69 2.37 18.91
CA PHE A 303 6.07 2.51 17.60
C PHE A 303 7.07 2.38 16.46
N GLN A 304 8.23 3.04 16.55
CA GLN A 304 9.26 2.90 15.53
C GLN A 304 9.75 1.45 15.38
N LYS A 305 9.91 0.72 16.49
CA LYS A 305 10.30 -0.70 16.47
C LYS A 305 9.24 -1.58 15.79
N ARG A 306 7.95 -1.29 15.97
CA ARG A 306 6.86 -2.07 15.35
C ARG A 306 6.61 -1.71 13.90
N LYS A 307 6.79 -0.43 13.56
CA LYS A 307 6.50 0.16 12.25
C LYS A 307 7.07 -0.67 11.10
N GLU A 308 8.35 -1.04 11.15
CA GLU A 308 8.97 -1.76 10.03
C GLU A 308 8.33 -3.13 9.79
N SER A 309 8.05 -3.89 10.85
CA SER A 309 7.41 -5.20 10.75
C SER A 309 5.97 -5.12 10.28
N GLU A 310 5.21 -4.14 10.78
CA GLU A 310 3.82 -3.92 10.40
C GLU A 310 3.72 -3.49 8.94
N PHE A 311 4.52 -2.51 8.51
CA PHE A 311 4.58 -2.09 7.11
C PHE A 311 4.99 -3.23 6.17
N ARG A 312 5.98 -4.03 6.58
CA ARG A 312 6.40 -5.19 5.78
C ARG A 312 5.27 -6.20 5.62
N THR A 313 4.55 -6.50 6.69
CA THR A 313 3.42 -7.44 6.67
C THR A 313 2.30 -6.91 5.77
N MET A 314 1.93 -5.65 5.98
CA MET A 314 0.93 -4.92 5.21
C MET A 314 1.26 -4.90 3.70
N LEU A 315 2.49 -4.53 3.33
CA LEU A 315 2.92 -4.46 1.94
C LEU A 315 3.01 -5.84 1.27
N ILE A 316 3.41 -6.88 2.02
CA ILE A 316 3.40 -8.26 1.53
C ILE A 316 1.96 -8.73 1.32
N ALA A 317 1.03 -8.43 2.23
CA ALA A 317 -0.38 -8.77 2.07
C ALA A 317 -0.97 -8.08 0.83
N TYR A 318 -0.70 -6.78 0.65
CA TYR A 318 -1.09 -6.03 -0.54
C TYR A 318 -0.51 -6.64 -1.82
N ALA A 319 0.79 -6.95 -1.83
CA ALA A 319 1.44 -7.58 -2.97
C ALA A 319 0.84 -8.96 -3.26
N LYS A 320 0.56 -9.79 -2.25
CA LYS A 320 -0.07 -11.10 -2.40
C LYS A 320 -1.50 -11.02 -2.91
N ILE A 321 -2.30 -10.05 -2.44
CA ILE A 321 -3.66 -9.82 -2.93
C ILE A 321 -3.61 -9.40 -4.40
N HIS A 322 -2.68 -8.52 -4.77
CA HIS A 322 -2.49 -8.11 -6.16
C HIS A 322 -1.91 -9.21 -7.04
N ILE A 323 -0.96 -10.00 -6.52
CA ILE A 323 -0.43 -11.18 -7.20
C ILE A 323 -1.57 -12.17 -7.42
N LYS A 324 -2.39 -12.46 -6.41
CA LYS A 324 -3.54 -13.35 -6.51
C LYS A 324 -4.62 -12.82 -7.45
N TYR A 325 -4.88 -11.51 -7.44
CA TYR A 325 -5.73 -10.84 -8.43
C TYR A 325 -5.18 -11.00 -9.85
N CYS A 326 -3.86 -10.85 -10.02
CA CYS A 326 -3.21 -11.11 -11.30
C CYS A 326 -3.22 -12.62 -11.64
N GLU A 327 -3.04 -13.52 -10.69
CA GLU A 327 -3.03 -14.99 -10.86
C GLU A 327 -4.43 -15.52 -11.18
N GLU A 328 -5.50 -15.00 -10.57
CA GLU A 328 -6.87 -15.38 -10.92
C GLU A 328 -7.30 -14.78 -12.28
N VAL A 329 -6.63 -13.71 -12.70
CA VAL A 329 -6.66 -13.16 -14.06
C VAL A 329 -5.69 -13.92 -15.02
N LEU A 330 -5.05 -15.02 -14.59
CA LEU A 330 -4.08 -15.80 -15.40
C LEU A 330 -4.10 -17.34 -15.13
N GLN A 331 -4.42 -18.31 -16.01
CA GLN A 331 -4.56 -18.41 -17.46
C GLN A 331 -4.52 -19.93 -17.89
N GLU A 332 -5.07 -20.28 -19.07
CA GLU A 332 -4.47 -21.08 -20.17
C GLU A 332 -5.19 -20.81 -21.52
N TRP A 333 -4.41 -20.71 -22.63
CA TRP A 333 -4.69 -20.13 -23.99
C TRP A 333 -4.07 -18.75 -24.28
N TRP A 334 -3.18 -18.28 -23.41
CA TRP A 334 -3.01 -16.84 -23.19
C TRP A 334 -1.57 -16.36 -22.91
N GLY A 335 -0.57 -17.25 -22.73
CA GLY A 335 0.76 -16.95 -22.13
C GLY A 335 1.26 -18.01 -21.12
N VAL A 336 2.36 -17.74 -20.39
CA VAL A 336 2.99 -18.66 -19.41
C VAL A 336 2.24 -18.64 -18.07
N ASN A 337 1.36 -19.61 -17.87
CA ASN A 337 0.52 -19.77 -16.68
C ASN A 337 0.93 -20.96 -15.82
N ASP A 338 0.25 -21.19 -14.70
CA ASP A 338 0.62 -22.25 -13.77
C ASP A 338 0.48 -23.65 -14.36
N GLN A 339 -0.44 -23.86 -15.31
CA GLN A 339 -0.54 -25.12 -16.04
C GLN A 339 0.64 -25.31 -17.02
N ILE A 340 1.08 -24.26 -17.72
CA ILE A 340 2.27 -24.30 -18.58
C ILE A 340 3.55 -24.46 -17.76
N LYS A 341 3.66 -23.80 -16.60
CA LYS A 341 4.75 -24.02 -15.65
C LYS A 341 4.72 -25.45 -15.12
N ALA A 342 3.54 -25.98 -14.80
CA ALA A 342 3.38 -27.36 -14.37
C ALA A 342 3.78 -28.34 -15.47
N HIS A 343 3.38 -28.12 -16.73
CA HIS A 343 3.80 -28.92 -17.88
C HIS A 343 5.31 -28.85 -18.10
N ALA A 344 5.90 -27.65 -18.04
CA ALA A 344 7.34 -27.46 -18.18
C ALA A 344 8.13 -28.18 -17.07
N GLN A 345 7.67 -28.06 -15.82
CA GLN A 345 8.23 -28.77 -14.67
C GLN A 345 8.05 -30.28 -14.84
N ARG A 346 6.86 -30.74 -15.25
CA ARG A 346 6.56 -32.15 -15.46
C ARG A 346 7.47 -32.77 -16.53
N ILE A 347 7.74 -32.06 -17.62
CA ILE A 347 8.72 -32.49 -18.64
C ILE A 347 10.12 -32.56 -18.03
N SER A 348 10.54 -31.53 -17.29
CA SER A 348 11.86 -31.51 -16.66
C SER A 348 12.05 -32.69 -15.70
N ASP A 349 11.07 -32.93 -14.81
CA ASP A 349 11.12 -33.98 -13.80
C ASP A 349 11.17 -35.39 -14.40
N ASN A 350 10.49 -35.62 -15.53
CA ASN A 350 10.33 -36.95 -16.11
C ASN A 350 11.34 -37.27 -17.23
N THR A 351 12.03 -36.25 -17.77
CA THR A 351 13.03 -36.44 -18.85
C THR A 351 14.44 -36.06 -18.43
N GLY A 352 14.60 -35.30 -17.33
CA GLY A 352 15.87 -34.69 -16.94
C GLY A 352 16.30 -33.51 -17.82
N ALA A 353 15.49 -33.12 -18.81
CA ALA A 353 15.78 -31.97 -19.66
C ALA A 353 15.62 -30.64 -18.90
N PHE A 354 16.41 -29.64 -19.30
CA PHE A 354 16.19 -28.26 -18.89
C PHE A 354 15.08 -27.65 -19.76
N THR A 355 13.94 -27.31 -19.15
CA THR A 355 12.78 -26.79 -19.86
C THR A 355 12.68 -25.27 -19.75
N VAL A 356 12.46 -24.59 -20.88
CA VAL A 356 12.20 -23.15 -20.93
C VAL A 356 10.84 -22.91 -21.57
N ALA A 357 10.02 -22.07 -20.92
CA ALA A 357 8.73 -21.61 -21.44
C ALA A 357 8.83 -20.12 -21.80
N PRO A 358 9.02 -19.76 -23.09
CA PRO A 358 9.14 -18.36 -23.51
C PRO A 358 7.79 -17.63 -23.52
N ASP A 359 7.81 -16.36 -23.10
CA ASP A 359 6.65 -15.47 -23.19
C ASP A 359 6.59 -14.77 -24.56
N LEU A 360 5.93 -15.43 -25.51
CA LEU A 360 5.75 -14.94 -26.89
C LEU A 360 4.69 -13.83 -27.02
N TYR A 361 3.96 -13.51 -25.94
CA TYR A 361 2.95 -12.44 -25.93
C TYR A 361 3.43 -11.17 -25.23
N LYS A 362 4.70 -11.11 -24.77
CA LYS A 362 5.33 -9.92 -24.17
C LYS A 362 4.54 -9.36 -22.99
N GLY A 363 4.05 -10.25 -22.13
CA GLY A 363 3.20 -9.94 -20.99
C GLY A 363 1.74 -9.65 -21.33
N LYS A 364 1.31 -9.81 -22.59
CA LYS A 364 -0.11 -9.71 -22.98
C LYS A 364 -0.82 -11.04 -22.79
N ILE A 365 -2.02 -10.92 -22.25
CA ILE A 365 -2.84 -11.98 -21.70
C ILE A 365 -4.27 -11.53 -21.96
N GLY A 366 -5.20 -12.43 -22.17
CA GLY A 366 -6.59 -12.01 -22.08
C GLY A 366 -7.39 -12.94 -21.21
N ALA A 367 -8.63 -12.54 -21.04
CA ALA A 367 -9.45 -12.89 -19.90
C ALA A 367 -10.62 -13.84 -20.22
N ASN A 368 -10.99 -14.05 -21.49
CA ASN A 368 -12.11 -14.90 -21.92
C ASN A 368 -11.94 -15.57 -23.30
N ALA A 369 -12.74 -16.59 -23.62
CA ALA A 369 -12.68 -17.30 -24.90
C ALA A 369 -12.60 -16.38 -26.15
N GLU A 370 -13.29 -15.24 -26.14
CA GLU A 370 -13.23 -14.24 -27.21
C GLU A 370 -11.87 -13.51 -27.29
N GLU A 371 -11.31 -13.05 -26.18
CA GLU A 371 -9.99 -12.41 -26.14
C GLU A 371 -8.85 -13.41 -26.46
N ALA A 372 -9.03 -14.71 -26.18
CA ALA A 372 -8.04 -15.76 -26.45
C ALA A 372 -8.02 -16.06 -27.94
N SER A 373 -9.22 -16.12 -28.52
CA SER A 373 -9.40 -16.12 -29.96
C SER A 373 -8.77 -14.87 -30.58
N HIS A 374 -8.92 -13.69 -29.98
CA HIS A 374 -8.37 -12.45 -30.50
C HIS A 374 -6.82 -12.42 -30.44
N LEU A 375 -6.21 -12.86 -29.34
CA LEU A 375 -4.75 -12.98 -29.24
C LEU A 375 -4.18 -14.03 -30.19
N MET A 376 -4.88 -15.16 -30.39
CA MET A 376 -4.53 -16.17 -31.39
C MET A 376 -4.57 -15.61 -32.82
N HIS A 377 -5.59 -14.83 -33.17
CA HIS A 377 -5.70 -14.20 -34.50
C HIS A 377 -4.68 -13.07 -34.72
N GLN A 378 -4.22 -12.42 -33.64
CA GLN A 378 -3.25 -11.32 -33.71
C GLN A 378 -1.80 -11.75 -33.50
N LEU A 379 -1.53 -13.02 -33.20
CA LEU A 379 -0.18 -13.52 -33.08
C LEU A 379 0.53 -13.40 -34.44
N ASP A 380 1.56 -12.56 -34.49
CA ASP A 380 2.46 -12.50 -35.65
C ASP A 380 3.37 -13.73 -35.61
N TRP A 381 2.95 -14.77 -36.33
CA TRP A 381 3.67 -16.04 -36.42
C TRP A 381 5.12 -15.88 -36.89
N LYS A 382 5.42 -14.92 -37.78
CA LYS A 382 6.80 -14.74 -38.27
C LYS A 382 7.69 -14.17 -37.17
N THR A 383 7.18 -13.18 -36.44
CA THR A 383 7.89 -12.59 -35.30
C THR A 383 8.06 -13.63 -34.19
N ALA A 384 7.00 -14.36 -33.83
CA ALA A 384 7.05 -15.40 -32.78
C ALA A 384 8.05 -16.52 -33.11
N VAL A 385 8.06 -17.02 -34.35
CA VAL A 385 9.04 -18.03 -34.78
C VAL A 385 10.46 -17.45 -34.82
N GLY A 386 10.64 -16.16 -35.16
CA GLY A 386 11.93 -15.49 -35.09
C GLY A 386 12.48 -15.36 -33.66
N GLU A 387 11.62 -15.02 -32.69
CA GLU A 387 11.98 -14.96 -31.27
C GLU A 387 12.34 -16.35 -30.73
N LEU A 388 11.61 -17.39 -31.16
CA LEU A 388 11.95 -18.79 -30.83
C LEU A 388 13.28 -19.23 -31.46
N GLU A 389 13.55 -18.85 -32.71
CA GLU A 389 14.84 -19.10 -33.36
C GLU A 389 15.99 -18.45 -32.58
N GLU A 390 15.85 -17.20 -32.17
CA GLU A 390 16.84 -16.50 -31.34
C GLU A 390 17.05 -17.21 -29.99
N LEU A 391 15.98 -17.62 -29.32
CA LEU A 391 16.07 -18.37 -28.07
C LEU A 391 16.81 -19.70 -28.25
N THR A 392 16.56 -20.44 -29.34
CA THR A 392 17.30 -21.69 -29.59
C THR A 392 18.80 -21.44 -29.74
N GLU A 393 19.19 -20.31 -30.33
CA GLU A 393 20.60 -19.97 -30.47
C GLU A 393 21.23 -19.55 -29.13
N GLN A 394 20.50 -18.80 -28.30
CA GLN A 394 20.94 -18.48 -26.94
C GLN A 394 21.14 -19.74 -26.09
N LEU A 395 20.23 -20.72 -26.19
CA LEU A 395 20.37 -22.02 -25.50
C LEU A 395 21.60 -22.80 -25.98
N ARG A 396 21.90 -22.79 -27.29
CA ARG A 396 23.14 -23.41 -27.80
C ARG A 396 24.38 -22.73 -27.26
N GLN A 397 24.41 -21.40 -27.22
CA GLN A 397 25.52 -20.63 -26.65
C GLN A 397 25.70 -20.92 -25.15
N ALA A 398 24.60 -21.20 -24.44
CA ALA A 398 24.59 -21.67 -23.06
C ALA A 398 24.97 -23.17 -22.90
N LYS A 399 25.48 -23.81 -23.96
CA LYS A 399 25.94 -25.22 -24.01
C LYS A 399 24.83 -26.27 -23.89
N TYR A 400 23.64 -25.97 -24.42
CA TYR A 400 22.57 -26.97 -24.64
C TYR A 400 22.49 -27.33 -26.13
N PRO A 401 23.23 -28.34 -26.62
CA PRO A 401 23.34 -28.65 -28.05
C PRO A 401 22.13 -29.41 -28.61
N ASN A 402 21.44 -30.20 -27.77
CA ASN A 402 20.27 -30.98 -28.15
C ASN A 402 19.01 -30.25 -27.70
N ILE A 403 18.37 -29.55 -28.63
CA ILE A 403 17.16 -28.76 -28.35
C ILE A 403 15.97 -29.43 -29.02
N GLY A 404 14.91 -29.66 -28.24
CA GLY A 404 13.61 -30.09 -28.72
C GLY A 404 12.54 -29.06 -28.40
N THR A 405 11.41 -29.14 -29.09
CA THR A 405 10.24 -28.29 -28.86
C THR A 405 9.00 -29.11 -28.58
N ILE A 406 8.13 -28.59 -27.73
CA ILE A 406 6.76 -29.05 -27.55
C ILE A 406 5.88 -27.81 -27.44
N GLY A 407 4.66 -27.91 -27.95
CA GLY A 407 3.65 -26.92 -27.63
C GLY A 407 2.24 -27.48 -27.74
N PHE A 408 1.33 -26.73 -27.13
CA PHE A 408 -0.08 -27.07 -26.97
C PHE A 408 -0.94 -26.06 -27.73
N CYS A 409 -1.95 -26.51 -28.46
CA CYS A 409 -2.81 -25.66 -29.30
C CYS A 409 -1.95 -24.81 -30.26
N VAL A 410 -2.01 -23.48 -30.18
CA VAL A 410 -1.19 -22.56 -30.99
C VAL A 410 0.31 -22.85 -30.82
N GLY A 411 0.74 -23.21 -29.61
CA GLY A 411 2.12 -23.64 -29.34
C GLY A 411 2.50 -24.89 -30.11
N GLY A 412 1.56 -25.82 -30.35
CA GLY A 412 1.80 -27.01 -31.16
C GLY A 412 2.07 -26.65 -32.62
N GLY A 413 1.32 -25.69 -33.16
CA GLY A 413 1.61 -25.11 -34.46
C GLY A 413 2.96 -24.41 -34.52
N LEU A 414 3.32 -23.62 -33.49
CA LEU A 414 4.61 -22.94 -33.40
C LEU A 414 5.80 -23.91 -33.31
N SER A 415 5.64 -25.03 -32.59
CA SER A 415 6.64 -26.10 -32.52
C SER A 415 6.95 -26.66 -33.92
N LEU A 416 5.91 -26.94 -34.72
CA LEU A 416 6.07 -27.38 -36.10
C LEU A 416 6.63 -26.28 -37.02
N ALA A 417 6.20 -25.03 -36.84
CA ALA A 417 6.69 -23.91 -37.63
C ALA A 417 8.19 -23.65 -37.38
N LEU A 418 8.64 -23.72 -36.13
CA LEU A 418 10.05 -23.61 -35.77
C LEU A 418 10.85 -24.78 -36.32
N ALA A 419 10.34 -26.00 -36.22
CA ALA A 419 10.98 -27.19 -36.80
C ALA A 419 11.16 -27.03 -38.32
N SER A 420 10.14 -26.57 -39.03
CA SER A 420 10.21 -26.28 -40.48
C SER A 420 11.24 -25.20 -40.78
N LYS A 421 11.23 -24.10 -40.01
CA LYS A 421 12.16 -22.97 -40.17
C LYS A 421 13.62 -23.36 -39.97
N LEU A 422 13.91 -24.19 -38.96
CA LEU A 422 15.27 -24.59 -38.59
C LEU A 422 15.79 -25.82 -39.36
N ALA A 423 14.95 -26.47 -40.17
CA ALA A 423 15.22 -27.77 -40.76
C ALA A 423 16.49 -27.83 -41.66
N GLU A 424 16.82 -26.73 -42.34
CA GLU A 424 17.98 -26.63 -43.24
C GLU A 424 19.17 -25.89 -42.62
N THR A 425 19.06 -25.50 -41.34
CA THR A 425 20.16 -24.86 -40.64
C THR A 425 21.24 -25.88 -40.26
N ARG A 426 22.44 -25.41 -39.88
CA ARG A 426 23.51 -26.30 -39.40
C ARG A 426 23.14 -27.07 -38.12
N HIS A 427 22.14 -26.59 -37.40
CA HIS A 427 21.72 -27.11 -36.10
C HIS A 427 20.19 -27.25 -36.06
N PRO A 428 19.60 -28.23 -36.77
CA PRO A 428 18.16 -28.47 -36.69
C PRO A 428 17.75 -28.91 -35.27
N LEU A 429 16.46 -28.76 -34.94
CA LEU A 429 15.91 -29.29 -33.69
C LEU A 429 16.05 -30.82 -33.66
N LYS A 430 16.24 -31.38 -32.47
CA LYS A 430 16.38 -32.83 -32.26
C LYS A 430 15.06 -33.54 -32.04
N ALA A 431 14.00 -32.81 -31.69
CA ALA A 431 12.66 -33.35 -31.49
C ALA A 431 11.65 -32.21 -31.64
N ALA A 432 10.50 -32.49 -32.25
CA ALA A 432 9.37 -31.56 -32.28
C ALA A 432 8.07 -32.29 -31.92
N ILE A 433 7.39 -31.82 -30.87
CA ILE A 433 6.10 -32.34 -30.45
C ILE A 433 5.03 -31.30 -30.72
N THR A 434 3.90 -31.74 -31.29
CA THR A 434 2.67 -30.95 -31.37
C THR A 434 1.55 -31.62 -30.59
N CYS A 435 0.92 -30.87 -29.70
CA CYS A 435 -0.29 -31.29 -29.00
C CYS A 435 -1.45 -30.44 -29.50
N TYR A 436 -2.38 -31.08 -30.23
CA TYR A 436 -3.63 -30.52 -30.74
C TYR A 436 -3.46 -29.16 -31.42
N GLY A 437 -2.50 -29.08 -32.35
CA GLY A 437 -2.29 -27.90 -33.19
C GLY A 437 -1.49 -28.20 -34.46
N THR A 438 -1.71 -27.40 -35.49
CA THR A 438 -0.96 -27.46 -36.76
C THR A 438 -0.46 -26.07 -37.14
N ALA A 439 0.59 -26.00 -37.96
CA ALA A 439 1.08 -24.72 -38.43
C ALA A 439 0.24 -24.20 -39.62
N PRO A 440 0.08 -22.87 -39.78
CA PRO A 440 -0.52 -22.29 -40.98
C PRO A 440 0.32 -22.64 -42.22
N GLY A 441 -0.20 -23.54 -43.07
CA GLY A 441 0.55 -24.10 -44.20
C GLY A 441 0.88 -23.11 -45.32
N ASP A 442 0.21 -21.96 -45.35
CA ASP A 442 0.50 -20.84 -46.24
C ASP A 442 1.75 -20.04 -45.80
N MET A 443 2.08 -20.08 -44.51
CA MET A 443 3.23 -19.39 -43.93
C MET A 443 4.43 -20.31 -43.69
N PHE A 444 4.17 -21.54 -43.23
CA PHE A 444 5.20 -22.51 -42.87
C PHE A 444 4.92 -23.84 -43.56
N ASP A 445 5.78 -24.20 -44.51
CA ASP A 445 5.68 -25.48 -45.19
C ASP A 445 6.28 -26.58 -44.31
N ILE A 446 5.43 -27.40 -43.70
CA ILE A 446 5.86 -28.51 -42.84
C ILE A 446 6.65 -29.57 -43.62
N ARG A 447 6.54 -29.58 -44.95
CA ARG A 447 7.38 -30.42 -45.83
C ARG A 447 8.84 -29.97 -45.89
N ASN A 448 9.22 -28.90 -45.20
CA ASN A 448 10.63 -28.53 -45.04
C ASN A 448 11.31 -29.31 -43.91
N ILE A 449 10.55 -29.83 -42.93
CA ILE A 449 11.12 -30.61 -41.81
C ILE A 449 11.90 -31.80 -42.38
N THR A 450 13.11 -32.03 -41.90
CA THR A 450 13.96 -33.13 -42.40
C THR A 450 14.07 -34.24 -41.36
N LYS A 451 14.61 -35.39 -41.76
CA LYS A 451 14.89 -36.53 -40.86
C LYS A 451 15.75 -36.19 -39.63
N ALA A 452 16.39 -35.03 -39.60
CA ALA A 452 17.16 -34.58 -38.45
C ALA A 452 16.26 -34.15 -37.26
N THR A 453 14.96 -33.92 -37.50
CA THR A 453 13.96 -33.54 -36.51
C THR A 453 12.79 -34.51 -36.54
N PRO A 454 12.82 -35.59 -35.75
CA PRO A 454 11.66 -36.45 -35.51
C PRO A 454 10.47 -35.64 -34.97
N VAL A 455 9.25 -36.05 -35.37
CA VAL A 455 8.00 -35.36 -35.01
C VAL A 455 7.03 -36.29 -34.28
N GLN A 456 6.47 -35.83 -33.16
CA GLN A 456 5.39 -36.53 -32.45
C GLN A 456 4.14 -35.65 -32.38
N GLY A 457 2.97 -36.22 -32.68
CA GLY A 457 1.69 -35.51 -32.64
C GLY A 457 0.69 -36.15 -31.67
N HIS A 458 -0.11 -35.32 -30.99
CA HIS A 458 -1.19 -35.77 -30.09
C HIS A 458 -2.49 -35.04 -30.39
N PHE A 459 -3.49 -35.76 -30.92
CA PHE A 459 -4.76 -35.16 -31.36
C PHE A 459 -5.99 -35.88 -30.79
N GLY A 460 -6.99 -35.11 -30.36
CA GLY A 460 -8.27 -35.63 -29.91
C GLY A 460 -9.17 -36.01 -31.09
N GLY A 461 -9.79 -37.19 -31.05
CA GLY A 461 -10.70 -37.68 -32.10
C GLY A 461 -12.03 -36.93 -32.16
N GLN A 462 -12.41 -36.24 -31.08
CA GLN A 462 -13.61 -35.40 -30.99
C GLN A 462 -13.31 -33.90 -31.09
N ASP A 463 -12.08 -33.52 -31.45
CA ASP A 463 -11.71 -32.12 -31.62
C ASP A 463 -12.40 -31.52 -32.87
N LYS A 464 -13.05 -30.37 -32.68
CA LYS A 464 -13.87 -29.70 -33.70
C LYS A 464 -13.25 -28.41 -34.24
N LYS A 465 -11.97 -28.13 -33.94
CA LYS A 465 -11.25 -26.97 -34.48
C LYS A 465 -10.81 -27.23 -35.93
N ALA A 466 -11.76 -27.05 -36.84
CA ALA A 466 -11.61 -27.31 -38.27
C ALA A 466 -10.39 -26.59 -38.88
N GLY A 467 -9.55 -27.36 -39.57
CA GLY A 467 -8.35 -26.87 -40.25
C GLY A 467 -7.17 -26.59 -39.32
N PHE A 468 -7.28 -26.91 -38.03
CA PHE A 468 -6.24 -26.63 -37.04
C PHE A 468 -5.87 -27.87 -36.22
N SER A 469 -6.84 -28.52 -35.59
CA SER A 469 -6.58 -29.68 -34.73
C SER A 469 -7.68 -30.74 -34.79
N ASP A 470 -8.65 -30.58 -35.70
CA ASP A 470 -9.61 -31.61 -36.03
C ASP A 470 -8.93 -32.83 -36.70
N PRO A 471 -9.60 -34.01 -36.73
CA PRO A 471 -9.02 -35.22 -37.30
C PRO A 471 -8.50 -35.06 -38.72
N ALA A 472 -9.18 -34.28 -39.57
CA ALA A 472 -8.74 -34.04 -40.94
C ALA A 472 -7.43 -33.24 -41.00
N ALA A 473 -7.23 -32.25 -40.11
CA ALA A 473 -5.96 -31.52 -40.02
C ALA A 473 -4.82 -32.43 -39.52
N ALA A 474 -5.09 -33.32 -38.56
CA ALA A 474 -4.12 -34.30 -38.09
C ALA A 474 -3.72 -35.31 -39.19
N ASP A 475 -4.70 -35.79 -39.97
CA ASP A 475 -4.47 -36.68 -41.12
C ASP A 475 -3.68 -35.97 -42.22
N ALA A 476 -3.98 -34.70 -42.50
CA ALA A 476 -3.24 -33.90 -43.46
C ALA A 476 -1.78 -33.68 -43.01
N LEU A 477 -1.55 -33.39 -41.73
CA LEU A 477 -0.21 -33.26 -41.15
C LEU A 477 0.58 -34.57 -41.30
N GLU A 478 -0.01 -35.69 -40.91
CA GLU A 478 0.65 -37.01 -41.04
C GLU A 478 1.01 -37.31 -42.49
N PHE A 479 0.09 -37.05 -43.42
CA PHE A 479 0.33 -37.23 -44.85
C PHE A 479 1.46 -36.32 -45.39
N GLN A 480 1.51 -35.06 -44.95
CA GLN A 480 2.58 -34.13 -45.35
C GLN A 480 3.95 -34.56 -44.82
N LEU A 481 4.03 -35.05 -43.59
CA LEU A 481 5.27 -35.55 -42.98
C LEU A 481 5.73 -36.87 -43.61
N PHE A 482 4.81 -37.80 -43.86
CA PHE A 482 5.13 -39.10 -44.46
C PHE A 482 5.69 -38.99 -45.89
N ASN A 483 5.11 -38.09 -46.70
CA ASN A 483 5.57 -37.88 -48.08
C ASN A 483 6.86 -37.05 -48.19
N ASN A 484 7.42 -36.62 -47.05
CA ASN A 484 8.59 -35.77 -47.00
C ASN A 484 9.81 -36.55 -46.50
N LYS A 485 10.80 -36.73 -47.40
CA LYS A 485 12.20 -37.18 -47.18
C LYS A 485 12.50 -37.98 -45.89
N GLY A 486 11.73 -39.03 -45.59
CA GLY A 486 12.02 -39.97 -44.51
C GLY A 486 12.04 -39.37 -43.10
N VAL A 487 11.21 -38.36 -42.82
CA VAL A 487 11.00 -37.85 -41.45
C VAL A 487 10.40 -38.97 -40.59
N ASP A 488 10.97 -39.21 -39.41
CA ASP A 488 10.37 -40.08 -38.41
C ASP A 488 9.23 -39.32 -37.72
N ALA A 489 7.99 -39.61 -38.12
CA ALA A 489 6.80 -38.92 -37.63
C ALA A 489 5.79 -39.93 -37.07
N THR A 490 5.33 -39.70 -35.84
CA THR A 490 4.28 -40.51 -35.20
C THR A 490 3.14 -39.61 -34.72
N ILE A 491 1.93 -39.79 -35.27
CA ILE A 491 0.75 -39.01 -34.90
C ILE A 491 -0.26 -39.88 -34.12
N TYR A 492 -0.36 -39.64 -32.81
CA TYR A 492 -1.32 -40.31 -31.95
C TYR A 492 -2.68 -39.63 -31.98
N ARG A 493 -3.73 -40.45 -32.17
CA ARG A 493 -5.14 -40.04 -32.13
C ARG A 493 -5.82 -40.66 -30.92
N TYR A 494 -6.59 -39.86 -30.20
CA TYR A 494 -7.29 -40.25 -28.98
C TYR A 494 -8.80 -40.17 -29.21
N PRO A 495 -9.48 -41.27 -29.62
CA PRO A 495 -10.80 -41.23 -30.25
C PRO A 495 -11.88 -40.48 -29.46
N GLU A 496 -11.91 -40.63 -28.14
CA GLU A 496 -12.92 -40.05 -27.26
C GLU A 496 -12.55 -38.66 -26.71
N GLN A 497 -11.39 -38.13 -27.07
CA GLN A 497 -10.87 -36.91 -26.49
C GLN A 497 -11.16 -35.69 -27.36
N GLY A 498 -11.55 -34.59 -26.72
CA GLY A 498 -11.69 -33.29 -27.36
C GLY A 498 -10.41 -32.46 -27.33
N HIS A 499 -10.53 -31.18 -27.69
CA HIS A 499 -9.42 -30.23 -27.63
C HIS A 499 -8.92 -30.03 -26.19
N ALA A 500 -7.61 -29.83 -26.02
CA ALA A 500 -6.96 -29.57 -24.73
C ALA A 500 -7.16 -30.67 -23.66
N PHE A 501 -7.35 -31.94 -24.06
CA PHE A 501 -7.55 -33.07 -23.13
C PHE A 501 -6.38 -33.35 -22.16
N MET A 502 -5.22 -32.76 -22.42
CA MET A 502 -4.05 -32.90 -21.55
C MET A 502 -4.07 -31.96 -20.34
N ASN A 503 -5.07 -31.09 -20.22
CA ASN A 503 -5.18 -30.10 -19.14
C ASN A 503 -6.19 -30.58 -18.08
N ASP A 504 -5.79 -30.53 -16.80
CA ASP A 504 -6.48 -31.18 -15.69
C ASP A 504 -6.56 -30.36 -14.38
N ASP A 505 -6.12 -29.11 -14.42
CA ASP A 505 -6.43 -28.13 -13.37
C ASP A 505 -7.92 -27.74 -13.43
N ALA A 506 -8.43 -27.24 -12.31
CA ALA A 506 -9.86 -26.98 -12.16
C ALA A 506 -10.38 -25.92 -13.15
N TRP A 507 -9.56 -24.89 -13.39
CA TRP A 507 -9.91 -23.77 -14.26
C TRP A 507 -9.94 -24.21 -15.73
N SER A 508 -8.92 -24.94 -16.21
CA SER A 508 -8.89 -25.41 -17.60
C SER A 508 -10.03 -26.38 -17.89
N ILE A 509 -10.42 -27.21 -16.92
CA ILE A 509 -11.58 -28.10 -17.05
C ILE A 509 -12.87 -27.30 -17.21
N GLU A 510 -13.06 -26.22 -16.44
CA GLU A 510 -14.23 -25.35 -16.56
C GLU A 510 -14.29 -24.72 -17.96
N GLN A 511 -13.18 -24.13 -18.43
CA GLN A 511 -13.12 -23.55 -19.77
C GLN A 511 -13.36 -24.58 -20.88
N ARG A 512 -12.82 -25.79 -20.76
CA ARG A 512 -13.07 -26.88 -21.72
C ARG A 512 -14.55 -27.24 -21.80
N LYS A 513 -15.29 -27.18 -20.68
CA LYS A 513 -16.74 -27.41 -20.64
C LYS A 513 -17.51 -26.25 -21.26
N GLU A 514 -17.13 -25.00 -20.97
CA GLU A 514 -17.77 -23.82 -21.55
C GLU A 514 -17.62 -23.75 -23.06
N LEU A 515 -16.41 -24.03 -23.56
CA LEU A 515 -16.06 -24.05 -24.97
C LEU A 515 -16.61 -25.27 -25.72
N GLY A 516 -17.22 -26.21 -25.01
CA GLY A 516 -17.78 -27.43 -25.58
C GLY A 516 -16.75 -28.41 -26.10
N PHE A 517 -15.51 -28.36 -25.59
CA PHE A 517 -14.47 -29.35 -25.88
C PHE A 517 -14.69 -30.66 -25.12
N VAL A 518 -15.43 -30.60 -24.02
CA VAL A 518 -15.82 -31.76 -23.24
C VAL A 518 -17.25 -31.58 -22.69
N GLY A 519 -17.96 -32.68 -22.42
CA GLY A 519 -19.35 -32.63 -21.97
C GLY A 519 -19.51 -31.91 -20.63
N LYS A 520 -20.57 -31.10 -20.47
CA LYS A 520 -20.79 -30.34 -19.22
C LYS A 520 -20.91 -31.22 -17.97
N ALA A 521 -21.47 -32.42 -18.13
CA ALA A 521 -21.72 -33.38 -17.05
C ALA A 521 -20.57 -34.36 -16.79
N THR A 522 -19.46 -34.30 -17.55
CA THR A 522 -18.33 -35.21 -17.37
C THR A 522 -17.40 -34.71 -16.26
N ASP A 523 -16.53 -35.58 -15.78
CA ASP A 523 -15.42 -35.24 -14.89
C ASP A 523 -14.08 -35.50 -15.60
N PRO A 524 -13.63 -34.58 -16.49
CA PRO A 524 -12.46 -34.79 -17.33
C PRO A 524 -11.19 -35.08 -16.52
N LYS A 525 -11.12 -34.59 -15.27
CA LYS A 525 -9.97 -34.82 -14.40
C LYS A 525 -9.71 -36.31 -14.19
N ASN A 526 -10.79 -37.05 -13.92
CA ASN A 526 -10.76 -38.48 -13.61
C ASN A 526 -11.01 -39.32 -14.86
N ASP A 527 -12.01 -38.96 -15.67
CA ASP A 527 -12.45 -39.71 -16.85
C ASP A 527 -11.33 -39.81 -17.90
N GLU A 528 -10.54 -38.75 -18.07
CA GLU A 528 -9.48 -38.68 -19.08
C GLU A 528 -8.10 -39.00 -18.51
N LYS A 529 -7.99 -39.28 -17.20
CA LYS A 529 -6.69 -39.44 -16.52
C LYS A 529 -5.81 -40.49 -17.17
N SER A 530 -6.35 -41.66 -17.47
CA SER A 530 -5.59 -42.76 -18.10
C SER A 530 -5.05 -42.39 -19.48
N VAL A 531 -5.85 -41.67 -20.27
CA VAL A 531 -5.50 -41.23 -21.62
C VAL A 531 -4.48 -40.09 -21.56
N ARG A 532 -4.66 -39.15 -20.63
CA ARG A 532 -3.70 -38.07 -20.36
C ARG A 532 -2.36 -38.61 -19.90
N ASP A 533 -2.34 -39.56 -18.97
CA ASP A 533 -1.11 -40.19 -18.48
C ASP A 533 -0.39 -40.96 -19.61
N LEU A 534 -1.14 -41.63 -20.48
CA LEU A 534 -0.58 -42.30 -21.67
C LEU A 534 0.01 -41.29 -22.69
N ALA A 535 -0.65 -40.14 -22.89
CA ALA A 535 -0.10 -39.09 -23.75
C ALA A 535 1.22 -38.55 -23.18
N TRP A 536 1.24 -38.26 -21.89
CA TRP A 536 2.45 -37.82 -21.19
C TRP A 536 3.58 -38.85 -21.22
N SER A 537 3.29 -40.13 -21.02
CA SER A 537 4.34 -41.17 -21.05
C SER A 537 5.02 -41.25 -22.41
N ARG A 538 4.25 -41.12 -23.51
CA ARG A 538 4.78 -41.09 -24.89
C ARG A 538 5.66 -39.86 -25.14
N ILE A 539 5.29 -38.71 -24.59
CA ILE A 539 6.07 -37.47 -24.68
C ILE A 539 7.42 -37.62 -23.97
N TYR A 540 7.43 -38.18 -22.76
CA TYR A 540 8.67 -38.37 -22.01
C TYR A 540 9.61 -39.35 -22.69
N GLU A 541 9.07 -40.48 -23.16
CA GLU A 541 9.83 -41.48 -23.89
C GLU A 541 10.45 -40.87 -25.15
N PHE A 542 9.67 -40.12 -25.92
CA PHE A 542 10.13 -39.47 -27.14
C PHE A 542 11.23 -38.44 -26.89
N PHE A 543 11.08 -37.57 -25.90
CA PHE A 543 12.13 -36.61 -25.56
C PHE A 543 13.39 -37.30 -25.01
N THR A 544 13.25 -38.33 -24.17
CA THR A 544 14.39 -39.08 -23.63
C THR A 544 15.19 -39.74 -24.76
N GLN A 545 14.50 -40.34 -25.74
CA GLN A 545 15.13 -40.97 -26.90
C GLN A 545 15.85 -39.97 -27.81
N ASN A 546 15.27 -38.80 -28.05
CA ASN A 546 15.76 -37.87 -29.07
C ASN A 546 16.66 -36.74 -28.53
N LEU A 547 16.56 -36.41 -27.24
CA LEU A 547 17.38 -35.38 -26.59
C LEU A 547 18.50 -35.96 -25.72
N GLY A 548 18.39 -37.23 -25.34
CA GLY A 548 19.40 -37.92 -24.56
C GLY A 548 20.74 -38.01 -25.29
N ASP A 549 21.84 -37.95 -24.54
CA ASP A 549 23.17 -38.16 -25.10
C ASP A 549 23.28 -39.61 -25.57
N HIS A 550 23.10 -39.83 -26.88
CA HIS A 550 23.72 -40.96 -27.53
C HIS A 550 25.23 -40.73 -27.50
N HIS A 551 25.87 -41.13 -26.40
CA HIS A 551 27.26 -41.54 -26.46
C HIS A 551 27.34 -42.62 -27.55
N MET A 552 27.82 -42.23 -28.72
CA MET A 552 28.37 -43.14 -29.70
C MET A 552 29.43 -43.97 -28.98
N GLU A 553 29.07 -45.19 -28.61
CA GLU A 553 30.01 -46.28 -28.50
C GLU A 553 30.80 -46.33 -29.81
N GLY A 554 32.09 -46.06 -29.73
CA GLY A 554 33.03 -46.22 -30.84
C GLY A 554 33.53 -44.92 -31.44
N ILE A 555 34.52 -44.29 -30.79
CA ILE A 555 35.83 -44.05 -31.43
C ILE A 555 36.89 -44.40 -30.39
N GLU A 556 37.75 -45.34 -30.80
CA GLU A 556 38.92 -45.86 -30.12
C GLU A 556 39.94 -44.76 -29.75
N GLU A 557 40.75 -45.12 -28.76
CA GLU A 557 42.17 -44.78 -28.51
C GLU A 557 42.85 -43.63 -29.29
N ASP A 558 43.72 -42.94 -28.53
CA ASP A 558 44.87 -42.13 -28.96
C ASP A 558 44.62 -40.72 -29.55
N VAL A 559 44.81 -39.66 -28.74
CA VAL A 559 46.09 -38.95 -28.47
C VAL A 559 45.85 -37.82 -27.48
#